data_AF-A0A7C3NST2-F1
#
_entry.id   AF-A0A7C3NST2-F1
#
_cell.length_a   1.000
_cell.length_b   1.000
_cell.length_c   1.000
_cell.angle_alpha   90.00
_cell.angle_beta   90.00
_cell.angle_gamma   90.00
#
_symmetry.space_group_name_H-M   'P 1'
#
loop_
_entity.id
_entity.type
_entity.pdbx_description
1 polymer ?
#
loop_
_entity_poly.entity_id
_entity_poly.type
_entity_poly.pdbx_seq_one_letter_code
_entity_poly.pdbx_strand_id
1 'polypeptide(L)'
;MTFAEVLDWCKKQKADVRGIGRHMEVSISHKDQQLPANLPPMSKVLHWNLEIGDWSHYTSGSDMERMVAGKMTLDEFKSTLRRAE
;
A
#
# COMPACT_ATOMS: atom_id res chain seq x y z
N MET A 1 -1.93 4.15 10.70
CA MET A 1 -1.78 4.50 9.27
C MET A 1 -3.07 5.11 8.71
N THR A 2 -2.97 6.14 7.87
CA THR A 2 -4.08 6.81 7.15
C THR A 2 -3.87 6.76 5.63
N PHE A 3 -4.94 6.94 4.84
CA PHE A 3 -4.82 7.00 3.38
C PHE A 3 -3.92 8.15 2.89
N ALA A 4 -3.85 9.26 3.63
CA ALA A 4 -2.97 10.38 3.28
C ALA A 4 -1.50 10.01 3.40
N GLU A 5 -1.13 9.29 4.46
CA GLU A 5 0.22 8.74 4.64
C GLU A 5 0.54 7.71 3.55
N VAL A 6 -0.43 6.88 3.15
CA VAL A 6 -0.29 5.93 2.05
C VAL A 6 -0.01 6.65 0.72
N LEU A 7 -0.78 7.70 0.40
CA LEU A 7 -0.56 8.49 -0.82
C LEU A 7 0.80 9.19 -0.83
N ASP A 8 1.22 9.77 0.28
CA ASP A 8 2.55 10.37 0.42
C ASP A 8 3.66 9.33 0.21
N TRP A 9 3.51 8.15 0.79
CA TRP A 9 4.42 7.03 0.60
C TRP A 9 4.45 6.57 -0.87
N CYS A 10 3.29 6.41 -1.51
CA CYS A 10 3.16 6.08 -2.93
C CYS A 10 3.94 7.08 -3.80
N LYS A 11 3.78 8.38 -3.55
CA LYS A 11 4.52 9.45 -4.26
C LYS A 11 6.02 9.33 -4.11
N LYS A 12 6.51 9.04 -2.90
CA LYS A 12 7.95 8.90 -2.60
C LYS A 12 8.55 7.66 -3.26
N GLN A 13 7.83 6.53 -3.23
CA GLN A 13 8.32 5.25 -3.73
C GLN A 13 7.99 4.99 -5.20
N LYS A 14 7.24 5.91 -5.85
CA LYS A 14 6.64 5.71 -7.18
C LYS A 14 5.87 4.39 -7.25
N ALA A 15 5.06 4.17 -6.22
CA ALA A 15 4.30 2.95 -6.00
C ALA A 15 2.80 3.21 -6.14
N ASP A 16 2.08 2.23 -6.63
CA ASP A 16 0.63 2.19 -6.73
C ASP A 16 0.11 1.11 -5.78
N VAL A 17 -0.98 1.38 -5.07
CA VAL A 17 -1.53 0.44 -4.09
C VAL A 17 -3.04 0.30 -4.24
N ARG A 18 -3.53 -0.91 -4.02
CA ARG A 18 -4.96 -1.21 -4.00
C ARG A 18 -5.36 -1.82 -2.67
N GLY A 19 -6.12 -1.08 -1.87
CA GLY A 19 -6.73 -1.57 -0.64
C GLY A 19 -8.00 -2.35 -0.95
N ILE A 20 -8.03 -3.63 -0.58
CA ILE A 20 -9.11 -4.57 -0.85
C ILE A 20 -9.82 -4.90 0.46
N GLY A 21 -11.13 -4.69 0.50
CA GLY A 21 -11.99 -4.98 1.65
C GLY A 21 -13.21 -5.82 1.26
N ARG A 22 -14.07 -6.13 2.24
CA ARG A 22 -15.34 -6.82 1.96
C ARG A 22 -16.26 -5.87 1.18
N HIS A 23 -16.52 -6.20 -0.09
CA HIS A 23 -17.37 -5.44 -1.03
C HIS A 23 -16.87 -4.04 -1.38
N MET A 24 -15.56 -3.81 -1.25
CA MET A 24 -15.03 -2.46 -1.44
C MET A 24 -13.57 -2.54 -1.89
N GLU A 25 -13.18 -1.64 -2.79
CA GLU A 25 -11.81 -1.50 -3.26
C GLU A 25 -11.44 0.00 -3.28
N VAL A 26 -10.23 0.32 -2.84
CA VAL A 26 -9.61 1.62 -2.97
C VAL A 26 -8.36 1.46 -3.81
N SER A 27 -8.19 2.27 -4.85
CA SER A 27 -6.93 2.39 -5.57
C SER A 27 -6.29 3.74 -5.28
N ILE A 28 -5.01 3.75 -4.93
CA ILE A 28 -4.20 4.94 -4.69
C ILE A 28 -2.94 4.82 -5.53
N SER A 29 -2.76 5.76 -6.44
CA SER A 29 -1.59 5.84 -7.31
C SER A 29 -0.62 6.92 -6.84
N HIS A 30 0.68 6.72 -7.09
CA HIS A 30 1.67 7.78 -6.95
C HIS A 30 1.38 9.00 -7.86
N LYS A 31 0.55 8.82 -8.90
CA LYS A 31 0.12 9.89 -9.82
C LYS A 31 -1.10 10.66 -9.30
N ASP A 32 -1.77 10.17 -8.27
CA ASP A 32 -2.94 10.86 -7.73
C ASP A 32 -2.53 12.19 -7.06
N GLN A 33 -3.16 13.28 -7.50
CA GLN A 33 -2.94 14.58 -6.88
C GLN A 33 -3.57 14.65 -5.49
N GLN A 34 -4.74 14.03 -5.33
CA GLN A 34 -5.55 14.00 -4.12
C GLN A 34 -6.17 12.63 -3.91
N LEU A 35 -6.58 12.34 -2.67
CA LEU A 35 -7.29 11.12 -2.33
C LEU A 35 -8.72 11.11 -2.94
N PRO A 36 -9.29 9.93 -3.20
CA PRO A 36 -10.70 9.80 -3.57
C PRO A 36 -11.60 10.45 -2.52
N ALA A 37 -12.65 11.16 -2.95
CA ALA A 37 -13.55 11.85 -2.01
C ALA A 37 -14.37 10.89 -1.13
N ASN A 38 -14.61 9.66 -1.62
CA ASN A 38 -15.42 8.66 -0.92
C ASN A 38 -14.58 7.45 -0.50
N LEU A 39 -13.62 7.70 0.39
CA LEU A 39 -12.81 6.63 0.95
C LEU A 39 -13.58 5.91 2.07
N PRO A 40 -13.54 4.56 2.10
CA PRO A 40 -14.02 3.80 3.24
C PRO A 40 -13.19 4.14 4.50
N PRO A 41 -13.63 3.73 5.69
CA PRO A 41 -12.74 3.68 6.84
C PRO A 41 -11.58 2.71 6.59
N MET A 42 -10.37 3.08 7.02
CA MET A 42 -9.16 2.26 6.86
C MET A 42 -9.33 0.84 7.44
N SER A 43 -10.08 0.71 8.54
CA SER A 43 -10.41 -0.58 9.18
C SER A 43 -11.20 -1.55 8.28
N LYS A 44 -11.76 -1.09 7.15
CA LYS A 44 -12.44 -1.95 6.17
C LYS A 44 -11.49 -2.58 5.17
N VAL A 45 -10.26 -2.06 5.04
CA VAL A 45 -9.25 -2.63 4.18
C VAL A 45 -8.65 -3.85 4.87
N LEU A 46 -8.73 -5.00 4.22
CA LEU A 46 -8.23 -6.28 4.75
C LEU A 46 -6.85 -6.62 4.18
N HIS A 47 -6.66 -6.37 2.89
CA HIS A 47 -5.42 -6.65 2.17
C HIS A 47 -5.03 -5.47 1.30
N TRP A 48 -3.74 -5.35 1.02
CA TRP A 48 -3.21 -4.37 0.09
C TRP A 48 -2.53 -5.10 -1.05
N ASN A 49 -2.79 -4.70 -2.28
CA ASN A 49 -1.93 -5.04 -3.41
C ASN A 49 -0.97 -3.88 -3.65
N LEU A 50 0.32 -4.15 -3.70
CA LEU A 50 1.37 -3.16 -3.91
C LEU A 50 1.98 -3.38 -5.29
N GLU A 51 2.02 -2.34 -6.11
CA GLU A 51 2.50 -2.35 -7.49
C GLU A 51 3.59 -1.29 -7.67
N ILE A 52 4.77 -1.69 -8.13
CA ILE A 52 5.94 -0.83 -8.34
C ILE A 52 6.66 -1.27 -9.61
N GLY A 53 6.43 -0.52 -10.69
CA GLY A 53 6.91 -0.91 -12.03
C GLY A 53 6.35 -2.29 -12.41
N ASP A 54 7.21 -3.22 -12.79
CA ASP A 54 6.84 -4.60 -13.13
C ASP A 54 6.63 -5.53 -11.91
N TRP A 55 6.81 -5.02 -10.68
CA TRP A 55 6.69 -5.81 -9.47
C TRP A 55 5.33 -5.58 -8.80
N SER A 56 4.56 -6.64 -8.60
CA SER A 56 3.25 -6.62 -7.95
C SER A 56 3.19 -7.67 -6.85
N HIS A 57 2.76 -7.30 -5.65
CA HIS A 57 2.68 -8.23 -4.53
C HIS A 57 1.60 -7.87 -3.51
N TYR A 58 0.95 -8.89 -2.96
CA TYR A 58 0.00 -8.74 -1.88
C TYR A 58 0.73 -8.53 -0.54
N THR A 59 0.31 -7.52 0.21
CA THR A 59 0.85 -7.20 1.52
C THR A 59 -0.27 -7.06 2.55
N SER A 60 0.03 -7.42 3.79
CA SER A 60 -0.90 -7.30 4.90
C SER A 60 -0.99 -5.84 5.37
N GLY A 61 -2.09 -5.47 6.03
CA GLY A 61 -2.23 -4.13 6.62
C GLY A 61 -1.08 -3.76 7.58
N SER A 62 -0.56 -4.72 8.33
CA SER A 62 0.57 -4.53 9.25
C SER A 62 1.89 -4.24 8.54
N ASP A 63 2.20 -4.96 7.46
CA ASP A 63 3.41 -4.76 6.67
C ASP A 63 3.34 -3.45 5.89
N MET A 64 2.17 -3.14 5.34
CA MET A 64 1.90 -1.84 4.73
C MET A 64 2.12 -0.70 5.73
N GLU A 65 1.59 -0.83 6.96
CA GLU A 65 1.81 0.18 8.00
C GLU A 65 3.28 0.33 8.36
N ARG A 66 4.05 -0.76 8.42
CA ARG A 66 5.51 -0.69 8.65
C ARG A 66 6.23 0.03 7.51
N MET A 67 5.85 -0.23 6.26
CA MET A 67 6.44 0.45 5.09
C MET A 67 6.11 1.94 5.07
N VAL A 68 4.84 2.29 5.28
CA VAL A 68 4.36 3.68 5.29
C VAL A 68 4.96 4.46 6.45
N ALA A 69 5.07 3.85 7.63
CA ALA A 69 5.71 4.46 8.79
C ALA A 69 7.24 4.55 8.71
N GLY A 70 7.86 4.05 7.63
CA GLY A 70 9.32 4.02 7.46
C GLY A 70 10.03 3.05 8.42
N LYS A 71 9.31 2.12 9.04
CA LYS A 71 9.85 1.07 9.93
C LYS A 71 10.38 -0.14 9.16
N MET A 72 10.04 -0.26 7.88
CA MET A 72 10.50 -1.30 6.98
C MET A 72 10.70 -0.70 5.61
N THR A 73 11.86 -0.92 5.00
CA THR A 73 12.11 -0.46 3.63
C THR A 73 11.49 -1.41 2.60
N LEU A 74 11.28 -0.92 1.38
CA LEU A 74 10.79 -1.76 0.28
C LEU A 74 11.76 -2.93 -0.01
N ASP A 75 13.05 -2.68 0.09
CA ASP A 75 14.09 -3.71 -0.14
C ASP A 75 14.03 -4.80 0.94
N GLU A 76 13.88 -4.40 2.20
CA GLU A 76 13.66 -5.36 3.30
C GLU A 76 12.39 -6.17 3.10
N PHE A 77 11.28 -5.52 2.72
CA PHE A 77 10.04 -6.23 2.41
C PHE A 77 10.25 -7.25 1.28
N LYS A 78 10.86 -6.84 0.16
CA LYS A 78 11.18 -7.76 -0.95
C LYS A 78 12.09 -8.92 -0.50
N SER A 79 13.03 -8.67 0.39
CA SER A 79 13.92 -9.68 0.96
C SER A 79 13.17 -10.70 1.83
N THR A 80 12.18 -10.24 2.63
CA THR A 80 11.31 -11.14 3.41
C THR A 80 10.47 -12.06 2.52
N LEU A 81 10.03 -11.58 1.35
CA LEU A 81 9.25 -12.37 0.39
C LEU A 81 10.12 -13.42 -0.32
N ARG A 82 11.33 -13.04 -0.75
CA ARG A 82 12.27 -13.99 -1.39
C ARG A 82 12.71 -15.12 -0.46
N ARG A 83 12.67 -14.90 0.86
CA ARG A 83 12.97 -15.97 1.85
C ARG A 83 11.78 -16.90 2.10
N ALA A 84 10.58 -16.52 1.66
CA ALA A 84 9.37 -17.32 1.79
C ALA A 84 9.12 -18.22 0.56
N GLU A 85 9.94 -18.09 -0.51
CA GLU A 85 9.99 -19.00 -1.67
C GLU A 85 11.05 -20.09 -1.48
#